data_AF-A0A6A1QBC1-F1
#
_entry.id   AF-A0A6A1QBC1-F1
#
_cell.length_a   1.000
_cell.length_b   1.000
_cell.length_c   1.000
_cell.angle_alpha   90.00
_cell.angle_beta   90.00
_cell.angle_gamma   90.00
#
_symmetry.space_group_name_H-M   'P 1'
#
loop_
_entity.id
_entity.type
_entity.pdbx_description
1 polymer ?
#
loop_
_entity_poly.entity_id
_entity_poly.type
_entity_poly.pdbx_seq_one_letter_code
_entity_poly.pdbx_strand_id
1 'polypeptide(L)'
;MARPDPSAPPSLLLLLLAQLAGRAAAASKAPVCQEITVPMCRGIGYNLTHMPNQFNHDTQDEAGLEVHQFWPLRAKAGCSPLMRQYGFAWPERMSCDRLPESHPLYNKVRTGQVPNCAVPCYQPSFSPDERTFATFWIGLWSVLSIWWVILSLTWFLAAGMKWGNEAIAGYAQYFHLAAVIKQGGTKTDKLEKLMIRIGIFTLLY
;
A
#
# COMPACT_ATOMS: atom_id res chain seq x y z
N MET A 1 45.92 -13.12 27.21
CA MET A 1 46.38 -13.70 25.91
C MET A 1 46.04 -15.18 25.90
N ALA A 2 45.00 -15.56 25.17
CA ALA A 2 44.78 -16.95 24.77
C ALA A 2 44.77 -16.95 23.24
N ARG A 3 45.77 -17.60 22.63
CA ARG A 3 45.83 -17.75 21.17
C ARG A 3 44.77 -18.77 20.73
N PRO A 4 44.08 -18.57 19.60
CA PRO A 4 43.19 -19.59 19.06
C PRO A 4 44.01 -20.76 18.48
N ASP A 5 43.57 -21.98 18.76
CA ASP A 5 44.19 -23.25 18.33
C ASP A 5 44.14 -23.42 16.79
N PRO A 6 45.22 -23.87 16.12
CA PRO A 6 45.30 -23.95 14.67
C PRO A 6 44.84 -25.30 14.06
N SER A 7 44.11 -26.15 14.80
CA SER A 7 43.81 -27.53 14.38
C SER A 7 42.32 -27.89 14.25
N ALA A 8 41.45 -26.92 13.94
CA ALA A 8 40.07 -27.23 13.53
C ALA A 8 40.04 -27.66 12.04
N PRO A 9 39.42 -28.81 11.70
CA PRO A 9 39.51 -29.38 10.35
C PRO A 9 38.83 -28.49 9.28
N PRO A 10 39.34 -28.48 8.03
CA PRO A 10 38.83 -27.66 6.92
C PRO A 10 37.40 -28.01 6.47
N SER A 11 36.78 -29.00 7.09
CA SER A 11 35.43 -29.47 6.79
C SER A 11 34.33 -28.49 7.19
N LEU A 12 34.50 -27.71 8.27
CA LEU A 12 33.46 -26.77 8.71
C LEU A 12 33.35 -25.55 7.78
N LEU A 13 34.49 -25.06 7.27
CA LEU A 13 34.54 -23.91 6.36
C LEU A 13 33.99 -24.28 4.98
N LEU A 14 34.28 -25.50 4.47
CA LEU A 14 33.66 -26.00 3.25
C LEU A 14 32.15 -26.20 3.41
N LEU A 15 31.69 -26.68 4.57
CA LEU A 15 30.25 -26.79 4.88
C LEU A 15 29.58 -25.40 4.91
N LEU A 16 30.22 -24.40 5.52
CA LEU A 16 29.74 -23.01 5.55
C LEU A 16 29.71 -22.35 4.16
N LEU A 17 30.70 -22.62 3.31
CA LEU A 17 30.72 -22.13 1.92
C LEU A 17 29.71 -22.85 1.03
N ALA A 18 29.48 -24.15 1.23
CA ALA A 18 28.42 -24.90 0.55
C ALA A 18 27.02 -24.41 0.97
N GLN A 19 26.84 -23.99 2.23
CA GLN A 19 25.59 -23.37 2.71
C GLN A 19 25.35 -21.97 2.11
N LEU A 20 26.40 -21.25 1.70
CA LEU A 20 26.29 -19.96 1.00
C LEU A 20 26.06 -20.13 -0.51
N ALA A 21 26.57 -21.19 -1.13
CA ALA A 21 26.28 -21.54 -2.53
C ALA A 21 24.86 -22.14 -2.72
N GLY A 22 24.28 -22.71 -1.67
CA GLY A 22 22.95 -23.33 -1.68
C GLY A 22 21.76 -22.36 -1.53
N ARG A 23 21.97 -21.04 -1.48
CA ARG A 23 20.87 -20.07 -1.46
C ARG A 23 20.30 -19.87 -2.87
N ALA A 24 19.48 -20.85 -3.24
CA ALA A 24 18.39 -20.79 -4.20
C ALA A 24 18.64 -19.96 -5.46
N ALA A 25 19.14 -20.63 -6.51
CA ALA A 25 18.52 -20.42 -7.80
C ALA A 25 17.03 -20.72 -7.61
N ALA A 26 16.20 -19.68 -7.46
CA ALA A 26 14.76 -19.82 -7.51
C ALA A 26 14.44 -20.37 -8.91
N ALA A 27 14.26 -21.69 -9.01
CA ALA A 27 13.75 -22.32 -10.19
C ALA A 27 12.36 -21.72 -10.43
N SER A 28 12.27 -20.76 -11.36
CA SER A 28 11.00 -20.26 -11.86
C SER A 28 10.32 -21.45 -12.53
N LYS A 29 9.45 -22.12 -11.77
CA LYS A 29 8.61 -23.20 -12.26
C LYS A 29 7.80 -22.61 -13.41
N ALA A 30 7.71 -23.33 -14.53
CA ALA A 30 6.95 -22.86 -15.67
C ALA A 30 5.54 -22.42 -15.23
N PRO A 31 5.04 -21.27 -15.73
CA PRO A 31 3.76 -20.72 -15.30
C PRO A 31 2.65 -21.73 -15.57
N VAL A 32 1.91 -22.11 -14.52
CA VAL A 32 0.75 -23.01 -14.66
C VAL A 32 -0.44 -22.16 -15.08
N CYS A 33 -0.96 -22.44 -16.27
CA CYS A 33 -2.20 -21.83 -16.75
C CYS A 33 -3.41 -22.42 -16.03
N GLN A 34 -4.28 -21.55 -15.55
CA GLN A 34 -5.56 -21.86 -14.93
C GLN A 34 -6.67 -21.04 -15.60
N GLU A 35 -7.91 -21.54 -15.53
CA GLU A 35 -9.06 -20.87 -16.12
C GLU A 35 -9.40 -19.56 -15.40
N ILE A 36 -9.84 -18.55 -16.15
CA ILE A 36 -10.23 -17.26 -15.59
C ILE A 36 -11.56 -17.38 -14.84
N THR A 37 -11.49 -17.30 -13.52
CA THR A 37 -12.67 -17.32 -12.65
C THR A 37 -13.22 -15.92 -12.42
N VAL A 38 -12.36 -14.89 -12.46
CA VAL A 38 -12.73 -13.48 -12.21
C VAL A 38 -13.73 -12.97 -13.27
N PRO A 39 -14.97 -12.58 -12.91
CA PRO A 39 -15.99 -12.11 -13.85
C PRO A 39 -15.53 -10.90 -14.69
N MET A 40 -14.72 -10.05 -14.08
CA MET A 40 -14.08 -8.90 -14.71
C MET A 40 -13.03 -9.25 -15.75
N CYS A 41 -12.67 -10.51 -15.94
CA CYS A 41 -11.66 -10.94 -16.90
C CYS A 41 -12.22 -11.97 -17.89
N ARG A 42 -13.51 -12.32 -17.82
CA ARG A 42 -14.16 -13.30 -18.71
C ARG A 42 -14.61 -12.69 -20.03
N GLY A 43 -14.33 -13.34 -21.16
CA GLY A 43 -14.81 -12.86 -22.48
C GLY A 43 -13.98 -11.72 -23.07
N ILE A 44 -12.70 -11.62 -22.68
CA ILE A 44 -11.72 -10.67 -23.23
C ILE A 44 -10.92 -11.25 -24.41
N GLY A 45 -11.32 -12.41 -24.94
CA GLY A 45 -10.66 -13.08 -26.08
C GLY A 45 -9.72 -14.22 -25.69
N TYR A 46 -9.61 -14.55 -24.40
CA TYR A 46 -8.89 -15.73 -23.91
C TYR A 46 -9.53 -16.24 -22.60
N ASN A 47 -9.27 -17.51 -22.27
CA ASN A 47 -9.90 -18.20 -21.13
C ASN A 47 -8.90 -18.65 -20.05
N LEU A 48 -7.59 -18.47 -20.28
CA LEU A 48 -6.52 -18.98 -19.41
C LEU A 48 -5.61 -17.84 -18.92
N THR A 49 -5.30 -17.84 -17.63
CA THR A 49 -4.32 -16.94 -17.00
C THR A 49 -3.32 -17.75 -16.19
N HIS A 50 -2.12 -17.24 -15.91
CA HIS A 50 -1.18 -17.89 -15.02
C HIS A 50 -1.01 -17.12 -13.72
N MET A 51 -0.67 -17.84 -12.65
CA MET A 51 -0.28 -17.27 -11.37
C MET A 51 1.13 -17.77 -10.99
N PRO A 52 1.94 -16.94 -10.31
CA PRO A 52 1.68 -15.53 -9.99
C PRO A 52 1.65 -14.68 -11.25
N ASN A 53 0.78 -13.67 -11.31
CA ASN A 53 0.68 -12.81 -12.49
C ASN A 53 1.83 -11.78 -12.53
N GLN A 54 1.94 -10.99 -13.61
CA GLN A 54 2.96 -9.95 -13.75
C GLN A 54 2.91 -8.85 -12.67
N PHE A 55 1.80 -8.76 -11.92
CA PHE A 55 1.61 -7.84 -10.81
C PHE A 55 1.86 -8.51 -9.45
N ASN A 56 2.45 -9.72 -9.46
CA ASN A 56 2.85 -10.47 -8.27
C ASN A 56 1.70 -10.84 -7.33
N HIS A 57 0.48 -10.95 -7.87
CA HIS A 57 -0.61 -11.63 -7.18
C HIS A 57 -0.35 -13.13 -7.24
N ASP A 58 -0.65 -13.85 -6.16
CA ASP A 58 -0.52 -15.31 -6.11
C ASP A 58 -1.84 -16.01 -6.45
N THR A 59 -2.97 -15.31 -6.28
CA THR A 59 -4.31 -15.85 -6.55
C THR A 59 -5.15 -14.94 -7.44
N GLN A 60 -6.12 -15.54 -8.13
CA GLN A 60 -7.07 -14.78 -8.95
C GLN A 60 -8.02 -13.91 -8.11
N ASP A 61 -8.33 -14.31 -6.87
CA ASP A 61 -9.22 -13.53 -6.00
C ASP A 61 -8.56 -12.22 -5.55
N GLU A 62 -7.25 -12.27 -5.27
CA GLU A 62 -6.43 -11.09 -4.95
C GLU A 62 -6.37 -10.12 -6.14
N ALA A 63 -6.04 -10.63 -7.33
CA ALA A 63 -6.07 -9.84 -8.56
C ALA A 63 -7.50 -9.32 -8.89
N GLY A 64 -8.52 -10.10 -8.53
CA GLY A 64 -9.94 -9.79 -8.66
C GLY A 64 -10.36 -8.59 -7.81
N LEU A 65 -9.83 -8.50 -6.59
CA LEU A 65 -10.09 -7.38 -5.68
C LEU A 65 -9.48 -6.08 -6.22
N GLU A 66 -8.25 -6.14 -6.75
CA GLU A 66 -7.60 -4.96 -7.33
C GLU A 66 -8.24 -4.49 -8.64
N VAL A 67 -8.63 -5.42 -9.52
CA VAL A 67 -9.27 -5.06 -10.80
C VAL A 67 -10.70 -4.55 -10.59
N HIS A 68 -11.32 -4.81 -9.43
CA HIS A 68 -12.68 -4.37 -9.10
C HIS A 68 -12.84 -2.84 -9.18
N GLN A 69 -11.76 -2.07 -9.01
CA GLN A 69 -11.77 -0.62 -9.21
C GLN A 69 -12.13 -0.20 -10.64
N PHE A 70 -11.91 -1.08 -11.62
CA PHE A 70 -12.22 -0.86 -13.03
C PHE A 70 -13.60 -1.38 -13.44
N TRP A 71 -14.40 -1.91 -12.51
CA TRP A 71 -15.75 -2.43 -12.76
C TRP A 71 -16.64 -1.47 -13.57
N PRO A 72 -16.72 -0.16 -13.25
CA PRO A 72 -17.56 0.76 -14.01
C PRO A 72 -17.20 0.86 -15.50
N LEU A 73 -15.93 0.69 -15.85
CA LEU A 73 -15.44 0.78 -17.23
C LEU A 73 -15.86 -0.44 -18.06
N ARG A 74 -15.70 -1.65 -17.49
CA ARG A 74 -16.14 -2.88 -18.12
C ARG A 74 -17.66 -2.93 -18.23
N ALA A 75 -18.36 -2.51 -17.17
CA ALA A 75 -19.80 -2.39 -17.15
C ALA A 75 -20.29 -1.39 -18.21
N LYS A 76 -19.59 -0.28 -18.45
CA LYS A 76 -19.95 0.65 -19.54
C LYS A 76 -19.81 -0.03 -20.90
N ALA A 77 -18.72 -0.75 -21.16
CA ALA A 77 -18.53 -1.42 -22.45
C ALA A 77 -19.59 -2.50 -22.72
N GLY A 78 -19.97 -3.30 -21.72
CA GLY A 78 -20.95 -4.38 -21.88
C GLY A 78 -22.41 -3.95 -21.70
N CYS A 79 -22.72 -3.13 -20.69
CA CYS A 79 -24.08 -2.76 -20.32
C CYS A 79 -24.56 -1.43 -20.90
N SER A 80 -23.67 -0.49 -21.28
CA SER A 80 -24.12 0.78 -21.88
C SER A 80 -24.97 0.60 -23.15
N PRO A 81 -24.64 -0.32 -24.08
CA PRO A 81 -25.50 -0.60 -25.23
C PRO A 81 -26.89 -1.13 -24.82
N LEU A 82 -26.93 -2.01 -23.82
CA LEU A 82 -28.15 -2.62 -23.30
C LEU A 82 -29.04 -1.60 -22.57
N MET A 83 -28.47 -0.76 -21.71
CA MET A 83 -29.23 0.30 -21.01
C MET A 83 -29.88 1.27 -21.99
N ARG A 84 -29.15 1.66 -23.04
CA ARG A 84 -29.69 2.50 -24.13
C ARG A 84 -30.82 1.83 -24.89
N GLN A 85 -30.74 0.52 -25.12
CA GLN A 85 -31.81 -0.25 -25.78
C GLN A 85 -33.13 -0.19 -24.99
N TYR A 86 -33.07 -0.11 -23.66
CA TYR A 86 -34.25 -0.01 -22.79
C TYR A 86 -34.56 1.42 -22.32
N GLY A 87 -33.96 2.44 -22.94
CA GLY A 87 -34.26 3.86 -22.65
C GLY A 87 -33.63 4.41 -21.36
N PHE A 88 -32.69 3.70 -20.74
CA PHE A 88 -31.99 4.17 -19.54
C PHE A 88 -30.66 4.85 -19.89
N ALA A 89 -30.42 6.04 -19.33
CA ALA A 89 -29.15 6.75 -19.45
C ALA A 89 -28.09 6.15 -18.52
N TRP A 90 -26.83 6.19 -18.95
CA TRP A 90 -25.71 5.75 -18.12
C TRP A 90 -25.55 6.69 -16.91
N PRO A 91 -25.35 6.19 -15.67
CA PRO A 91 -25.30 7.03 -14.47
C PRO A 91 -24.14 8.03 -14.51
N GLU A 92 -24.39 9.27 -14.06
CA GLU A 92 -23.39 10.34 -14.08
C GLU A 92 -22.16 10.06 -13.21
N ARG A 93 -22.36 9.37 -12.07
CA ARG A 93 -21.26 8.98 -11.16
C ARG A 93 -20.31 7.94 -11.78
N MET A 94 -20.73 7.29 -12.86
CA MET A 94 -19.97 6.28 -13.59
C MET A 94 -19.59 6.75 -15.00
N SER A 95 -19.85 8.02 -15.36
CA SER A 95 -19.55 8.56 -16.67
C SER A 95 -18.08 8.99 -16.77
N CYS A 96 -17.43 8.47 -17.80
CA CYS A 96 -16.03 8.74 -18.15
C CYS A 96 -15.87 9.93 -19.11
N ASP A 97 -16.98 10.63 -19.43
CA ASP A 97 -17.11 11.50 -20.61
C ASP A 97 -16.96 12.99 -20.29
N ARG A 98 -16.48 13.34 -19.09
CA ARG A 98 -16.39 14.73 -18.63
C ARG A 98 -15.12 15.46 -19.05
N LEU A 99 -14.35 14.97 -20.02
CA LEU A 99 -13.17 15.70 -20.48
C LEU A 99 -13.61 16.75 -21.51
N PRO A 100 -13.68 18.05 -21.18
CA PRO A 100 -14.08 19.05 -22.15
C PRO A 100 -13.04 19.15 -23.27
N GLU A 101 -13.48 19.54 -24.47
CA GLU A 101 -12.58 19.69 -25.62
C GLU A 101 -11.46 20.71 -25.38
N SER A 102 -11.70 21.69 -24.49
CA SER A 102 -10.71 22.67 -24.05
C SER A 102 -9.62 22.09 -23.13
N HIS A 103 -9.77 20.86 -22.65
CA HIS A 103 -8.83 20.28 -21.72
C HIS A 103 -7.51 19.90 -22.44
N PRO A 104 -6.32 20.22 -21.89
CA PRO A 104 -5.02 19.90 -22.52
C PRO A 104 -4.75 18.41 -22.81
N LEU A 105 -5.53 17.55 -22.14
CA LEU A 105 -5.48 16.09 -22.26
C LEU A 105 -6.51 15.52 -23.24
N TYR A 106 -7.32 16.36 -23.86
CA TYR A 106 -8.25 15.95 -24.90
C TYR A 106 -7.48 15.24 -26.03
N ASN A 107 -7.95 14.08 -26.45
CA ASN A 107 -7.31 13.12 -27.35
C ASN A 107 -5.94 12.55 -26.91
N LYS A 108 -5.49 12.83 -25.69
CA LYS A 108 -4.22 12.31 -25.14
C LYS A 108 -4.37 11.26 -24.06
N VAL A 109 -5.53 11.18 -23.40
CA VAL A 109 -5.81 10.22 -22.33
C VAL A 109 -6.81 9.16 -22.77
N ARG A 110 -6.58 7.93 -22.32
CA ARG A 110 -7.49 6.80 -22.48
C ARG A 110 -7.54 6.01 -21.19
N THR A 111 -8.73 5.62 -20.76
CA THR A 111 -8.92 4.70 -19.65
C THR A 111 -9.46 3.38 -20.20
N GLY A 112 -8.61 2.35 -20.25
CA GLY A 112 -8.91 1.11 -20.97
C GLY A 112 -9.12 1.38 -22.47
N GLN A 113 -10.27 0.97 -23.00
CA GLN A 113 -10.66 1.19 -24.41
C GLN A 113 -11.45 2.49 -24.65
N VAL A 114 -11.66 3.32 -23.62
CA VAL A 114 -12.45 4.56 -23.74
C VAL A 114 -11.54 5.74 -24.04
N PRO A 115 -11.61 6.35 -25.24
CA PRO A 115 -10.85 7.56 -25.57
C PRO A 115 -11.40 8.75 -24.80
N ASN A 116 -10.54 9.74 -24.52
CA ASN A 116 -10.91 10.97 -23.80
C ASN A 116 -11.45 10.73 -22.38
N CYS A 117 -11.22 9.54 -21.82
CA CYS A 117 -11.49 9.29 -20.41
C CYS A 117 -10.20 9.40 -19.59
N ALA A 118 -10.24 10.29 -18.59
CA ALA A 118 -9.32 10.28 -17.46
C ALA A 118 -10.08 9.84 -16.21
N VAL A 119 -9.49 8.93 -15.45
CA VAL A 119 -9.97 8.64 -14.09
C VAL A 119 -9.73 9.85 -13.19
N PRO A 120 -10.70 10.23 -12.35
CA PRO A 120 -10.50 11.30 -11.38
C PRO A 120 -9.40 10.93 -10.38
N CYS A 121 -8.64 11.93 -9.90
CA CYS A 121 -7.63 11.73 -8.84
C CYS A 121 -8.24 11.23 -7.52
N TYR A 122 -9.55 11.45 -7.33
CA TYR A 122 -10.29 10.94 -6.18
C TYR A 122 -10.91 9.57 -6.52
N GLN A 123 -10.71 8.58 -5.64
CA GLN A 123 -11.24 7.22 -5.85
C GLN A 123 -12.76 7.23 -6.12
N PRO A 124 -13.32 6.53 -7.11
CA PRO A 124 -14.77 6.59 -7.42
C PRO A 124 -15.71 6.19 -6.27
N SER A 125 -15.17 5.57 -5.23
CA SER A 125 -15.87 4.90 -4.13
C SER A 125 -16.62 5.82 -3.16
N PHE A 126 -16.21 7.09 -3.02
CA PHE A 126 -16.80 8.02 -2.04
C PHE A 126 -17.34 9.29 -2.71
N SER A 127 -18.54 9.70 -2.32
CA SER A 127 -19.09 11.01 -2.67
C SER A 127 -18.32 12.16 -1.99
N PRO A 128 -18.39 13.40 -2.50
CA PRO A 128 -17.70 14.55 -1.89
C PRO A 128 -18.05 14.76 -0.40
N ASP A 129 -19.29 14.51 -0.03
CA ASP A 129 -19.77 14.68 1.35
C ASP A 129 -19.24 13.59 2.28
N GLU A 130 -19.21 12.34 1.81
CA GLU A 130 -18.64 11.22 2.56
C GLU A 130 -17.12 11.36 2.75
N ARG A 131 -16.42 11.95 1.78
CA ARG A 131 -14.99 12.29 1.95
C ARG A 131 -14.77 13.32 3.02
N THR A 132 -15.61 14.34 3.05
CA THR A 132 -15.51 15.42 4.04
C THR A 132 -15.73 14.84 5.44
N PHE A 133 -16.76 14.00 5.59
CA PHE A 133 -17.00 13.25 6.81
C PHE A 133 -15.82 12.35 7.19
N ALA A 134 -15.32 11.52 6.28
CA ALA A 134 -14.22 10.60 6.55
C ALA A 134 -12.92 11.35 6.92
N THR A 135 -12.61 12.44 6.23
CA THR A 135 -11.43 13.28 6.51
C THR A 135 -11.55 13.94 7.87
N PHE A 136 -12.72 14.50 8.19
CA PHE A 136 -13.00 15.07 9.51
C PHE A 136 -12.88 14.02 10.62
N TRP A 137 -13.51 12.86 10.42
CA TRP A 137 -13.50 11.75 11.36
C TRP A 137 -12.08 11.26 11.63
N ILE A 138 -11.33 10.91 10.58
CA ILE A 138 -9.93 10.47 10.69
C ILE A 138 -9.07 11.55 11.38
N GLY A 139 -9.26 12.81 11.03
CA GLY A 139 -8.57 13.93 11.66
C GLY A 139 -8.84 14.02 13.16
N LEU A 140 -10.13 13.98 13.55
CA LEU A 140 -10.56 14.03 14.94
C LEU A 140 -9.98 12.88 15.77
N TRP A 141 -10.09 11.65 15.27
CA TRP A 141 -9.59 10.46 15.98
C TRP A 141 -8.07 10.40 16.04
N SER A 142 -7.38 10.90 15.02
CA SER A 142 -5.92 11.01 15.04
C SER A 142 -5.46 11.97 16.14
N VAL A 143 -6.08 13.15 16.26
CA VAL A 143 -5.75 14.11 17.32
C VAL A 143 -6.02 13.53 18.72
N LEU A 144 -7.18 12.88 18.90
CA LEU A 144 -7.51 12.20 20.16
C LEU A 144 -6.51 11.08 20.49
N SER A 145 -6.07 10.29 19.50
CA SER A 145 -5.06 9.25 19.71
C SER A 145 -3.71 9.83 20.14
N ILE A 146 -3.28 10.94 19.53
CA ILE A 146 -2.02 11.61 19.89
C ILE A 146 -2.11 12.13 21.32
N TRP A 147 -3.24 12.72 21.69
CA TRP A 147 -3.49 13.19 23.05
C TRP A 147 -3.41 12.05 24.08
N TRP A 148 -4.04 10.92 23.81
CA TRP A 148 -3.98 9.74 24.67
C TRP A 148 -2.56 9.20 24.82
N VAL A 149 -1.79 9.13 23.74
CA VAL A 149 -0.37 8.71 23.80
C VAL A 149 0.44 9.64 24.70
N ILE A 150 0.28 10.96 24.57
CA ILE A 150 0.99 11.95 25.40
C ILE A 150 0.62 11.80 26.87
N LEU A 151 -0.67 11.64 27.19
CA LEU A 151 -1.12 11.45 28.57
C LEU A 151 -0.60 10.16 29.19
N SER A 152 -0.68 9.04 28.45
CA SER A 152 -0.15 7.76 28.92
C SER A 152 1.35 7.80 29.15
N LEU A 153 2.12 8.44 28.26
CA LEU A 153 3.56 8.64 28.43
C LEU A 153 3.86 9.53 29.64
N THR A 154 3.13 10.63 29.81
CA THR A 154 3.31 11.54 30.94
C THR A 154 3.06 10.83 32.27
N TRP A 155 1.98 10.05 32.35
CA TRP A 155 1.66 9.27 33.54
C TRP A 155 2.71 8.20 33.83
N PHE A 156 3.17 7.47 32.80
CA PHE A 156 4.21 6.46 32.95
C PHE A 156 5.53 7.06 33.46
N LEU A 157 5.97 8.20 32.91
CA LEU A 157 7.18 8.88 33.35
C LEU A 157 7.06 9.41 34.79
N ALA A 158 5.90 9.96 35.16
CA ALA A 158 5.66 10.48 36.50
C ALA A 158 5.56 9.37 37.56
N ALA A 159 4.75 8.33 37.31
CA ALA A 159 4.47 7.28 38.29
C ALA A 159 5.52 6.14 38.27
N GLY A 160 5.97 5.73 37.08
CA GLY A 160 6.92 4.64 36.90
C GLY A 160 8.37 5.07 37.11
N MET A 161 8.77 6.20 36.52
CA MET A 161 10.15 6.71 36.60
C MET A 161 10.35 7.79 37.66
N LYS A 162 9.30 8.15 38.41
CA LYS A 162 9.31 9.16 39.49
C LYS A 162 9.85 10.52 39.05
N TRP A 163 9.66 10.89 37.79
CA TRP A 163 10.07 12.20 37.30
C TRP A 163 9.25 13.31 37.97
N GLY A 164 9.93 14.33 38.50
CA GLY A 164 9.30 15.55 38.99
C GLY A 164 8.82 16.44 37.84
N ASN A 165 7.92 17.38 38.14
CA ASN A 165 7.33 18.30 37.15
C ASN A 165 8.40 19.10 36.36
N GLU A 166 9.54 19.40 36.99
CA GLU A 166 10.68 20.10 36.37
C GLU A 166 11.46 19.23 35.37
N ALA A 167 11.54 17.92 35.61
CA ALA A 167 12.20 16.99 34.67
C ALA A 167 11.36 16.78 33.41
N ILE A 168 10.03 16.64 33.57
CA ILE A 168 9.11 16.47 32.43
C ILE A 168 9.09 17.76 31.57
N ALA A 169 9.05 18.94 32.20
CA ALA A 169 9.10 20.22 31.50
C ALA A 169 10.47 20.50 30.85
N GLY A 170 11.57 20.12 31.50
CA GLY A 170 12.93 20.28 30.97
C GLY A 170 13.22 19.41 29.74
N TYR A 171 12.58 18.24 29.64
CA TYR A 171 12.72 17.36 28.48
C TYR A 171 11.64 17.54 27.40
N ALA A 172 10.59 18.33 27.65
CA ALA A 172 9.54 18.65 26.67
C ALA A 172 10.11 19.13 25.32
N GLN A 173 11.23 19.87 25.36
CA GLN A 173 11.93 20.39 24.19
C GLN A 173 12.50 19.29 23.29
N TYR A 174 12.95 18.15 23.85
CA TYR A 174 13.43 17.00 23.07
C TYR A 174 12.28 16.25 22.38
N PHE A 175 11.09 16.23 22.99
CA PHE A 175 9.88 15.70 22.35
C PHE A 175 9.38 16.59 21.20
N HIS A 176 9.62 17.91 21.27
CA HIS A 176 9.40 18.84 20.15
C HIS A 176 10.53 18.84 19.10
N LEU A 177 11.76 18.49 19.49
CA LEU A 177 12.92 18.43 18.58
C LEU A 177 12.77 17.32 17.52
N ALA A 178 11.97 16.28 17.78
CA ALA A 178 11.60 15.29 16.77
C ALA A 178 10.84 15.91 15.57
N ALA A 179 10.17 17.05 15.75
CA ALA A 179 9.58 17.82 14.65
C ALA A 179 10.59 18.76 13.95
N VAL A 180 11.60 19.25 14.68
CA VAL A 180 12.62 20.18 14.15
C VAL A 180 13.74 19.47 13.38
N ILE A 181 14.06 18.21 13.70
CA ILE A 181 15.05 17.41 12.94
C ILE A 181 14.56 17.12 11.51
N LYS A 182 13.26 17.27 11.21
CA LYS A 182 12.74 17.11 9.84
C LYS A 182 13.05 18.28 8.89
N GLN A 183 13.60 19.40 9.37
CA GLN A 183 13.99 20.52 8.50
C GLN A 183 15.46 20.50 8.04
N GLY A 184 16.30 19.60 8.56
CA GLY A 184 17.71 19.47 8.16
C GLY A 184 17.96 18.25 7.28
N GLY A 185 17.81 18.41 5.96
CA GLY A 185 17.91 17.34 4.95
C GLY A 185 19.16 16.43 5.07
N THR A 186 19.00 15.32 5.77
CA THR A 186 19.95 14.20 5.77
C THR A 186 19.19 12.93 5.42
N LYS A 187 19.74 12.10 4.53
CA LYS A 187 19.09 10.89 3.96
C LYS A 187 18.63 9.92 5.07
N THR A 188 17.34 9.92 5.38
CA THR A 188 16.68 9.08 6.40
C THR A 188 16.24 7.71 5.87
N ASP A 189 16.63 7.30 4.65
CA ASP A 189 16.18 6.04 4.02
C ASP A 189 16.48 4.78 4.87
N LYS A 190 17.59 4.78 5.61
CA LYS A 190 17.96 3.67 6.51
C LYS A 190 17.21 3.71 7.83
N LEU A 191 16.86 4.92 8.30
CA LEU A 191 16.14 5.12 9.55
C LEU A 191 14.66 4.79 9.37
N GLU A 192 14.07 5.18 8.24
CA GLU A 192 12.68 4.84 7.89
C GLU A 192 12.47 3.33 7.76
N LYS A 193 13.40 2.61 7.10
CA LYS A 193 13.34 1.13 7.01
C LYS A 193 13.52 0.44 8.36
N LEU A 194 14.27 1.04 9.28
CA LEU A 194 14.45 0.52 10.64
C LEU A 194 13.19 0.76 11.49
N MET A 195 12.57 1.95 11.37
CA MET A 195 11.34 2.30 12.08
C MET A 195 10.13 1.47 11.60
N ILE A 196 10.03 1.18 10.29
CA ILE A 196 9.01 0.26 9.74
C ILE A 196 9.20 -1.16 10.28
N ARG A 197 10.44 -1.64 10.41
CA ARG A 197 10.70 -2.98 10.98
C ARG A 197 10.33 -3.06 12.46
N ILE A 198 10.70 -2.06 13.27
CA ILE A 198 10.35 -2.05 14.69
C ILE A 198 8.83 -2.02 14.86
N GLY A 199 8.11 -1.20 14.09
CA GLY A 199 6.64 -1.13 14.15
C GLY A 199 5.93 -2.42 13.75
N ILE A 200 6.42 -3.15 12.74
CA ILE A 200 5.86 -4.45 12.34
C ILE A 200 6.09 -5.52 13.41
N PHE A 201 7.25 -5.50 14.09
CA PHE A 201 7.54 -6.44 15.18
C PHE A 201 6.67 -6.19 16.42
N THR A 202 6.27 -4.94 16.71
CA THR A 202 5.35 -4.62 17.81
C THR A 202 3.89 -4.95 17.51
N LEU A 203 3.52 -5.17 16.24
CA LEU A 203 2.18 -5.61 15.83
C LEU A 203 2.06 -7.14 15.73
N LEU A 204 3.20 -7.86 15.78
CA LEU A 204 3.27 -9.32 15.67
C LEU A 204 3.59 -10.01 17.01
N TYR A 205 3.52 -9.29 18.12
CA TYR A 205 3.64 -9.79 19.49
C TYR A 205 2.66 -9.05 20.41
#